data_AF-A0A5E3WAK9-F1
#
_entry.id   AF-A0A5E3WAK9-F1
#
_cell.length_a   1.000
_cell.length_b   1.000
_cell.length_c   1.000
_cell.angle_alpha   90.00
_cell.angle_beta   90.00
_cell.angle_gamma   90.00
#
_symmetry.space_group_name_H-M   'P 1'
#
loop_
_entity.id
_entity.type
_entity.pdbx_description
1 polymer ?
#
loop_
_entity_poly.entity_id
_entity_poly.type
_entity_poly.pdbx_seq_one_letter_code
_entity_poly.pdbx_strand_id
1 'polypeptide(L)'
;MGADDLGMLKEGVEETLEDNLRRQLLEKERENDKLRTQVQSLQTQLSQRPPLEEVQELQKEYRNLELILEGTMKENKRAMDELQKGKDRERLLEKELTKIAGDNWQSNLEIPAMATPFAPRTAASFFQQPDAAPAAPKEGASAAQIEQVRLLILGMEQRMAAREEALKKEIARAEEEGKNFKELGRQVMSAK
;
A
#
# COMPACT_ATOMS: atom_id res chain seq x y z
N MET A 1 -70.04 -68.66 -33.40
CA MET A 1 -69.47 -68.01 -32.22
C MET A 1 -68.08 -67.55 -32.60
N GLY A 2 -67.95 -66.25 -32.86
CA GLY A 2 -66.68 -65.61 -33.22
C GLY A 2 -66.22 -64.69 -32.09
N ALA A 3 -65.01 -64.19 -32.29
CA ALA A 3 -64.31 -63.17 -31.50
C ALA A 3 -63.81 -63.62 -30.11
N ASP A 4 -62.51 -63.93 -30.03
CA ASP A 4 -61.55 -63.23 -29.17
C ASP A 4 -60.27 -64.06 -28.98
N ASP A 5 -59.44 -64.15 -30.01
CA ASP A 5 -58.11 -64.76 -29.87
C ASP A 5 -57.05 -64.06 -30.75
N LEU A 6 -57.16 -62.73 -30.83
CA LEU A 6 -56.21 -61.85 -31.53
C LEU A 6 -55.67 -60.72 -30.62
N GLY A 7 -55.83 -60.88 -29.29
CA GLY A 7 -55.50 -59.86 -28.30
C GLY A 7 -54.21 -60.08 -27.51
N MET A 8 -53.23 -60.85 -28.01
CA MET A 8 -51.96 -61.08 -27.26
C MET A 8 -50.72 -61.26 -28.15
N LEU A 9 -50.65 -60.60 -29.31
CA LEU A 9 -49.37 -60.49 -30.03
C LEU A 9 -48.55 -59.31 -29.47
N LYS A 10 -47.82 -59.62 -28.39
CA LYS A 10 -46.57 -58.97 -27.99
C LYS A 10 -46.61 -57.43 -27.84
N GLU A 11 -47.13 -56.96 -26.72
CA GLU A 11 -46.60 -55.74 -26.05
C GLU A 11 -45.19 -56.04 -25.49
N GLY A 12 -44.24 -56.31 -26.40
CA GLY A 12 -42.89 -56.75 -26.05
C GLY A 12 -41.99 -56.74 -27.27
N VAL A 13 -42.11 -55.72 -28.11
CA VAL A 13 -41.25 -55.51 -29.28
C VAL A 13 -40.31 -54.37 -28.94
N GLU A 14 -39.07 -54.75 -28.63
CA GLU A 14 -37.81 -54.01 -28.75
C GLU A 14 -37.94 -52.50 -28.97
N GLU A 15 -37.32 -51.69 -28.08
CA GLU A 15 -37.10 -50.26 -28.34
C GLU A 15 -36.78 -50.06 -29.83
N THR A 16 -37.69 -49.43 -30.57
CA THR A 16 -37.54 -49.37 -32.02
C THR A 16 -36.23 -48.62 -32.33
N LEU A 17 -35.57 -48.94 -33.44
CA LEU A 17 -34.34 -48.22 -33.85
C LEU A 17 -34.56 -46.69 -33.80
N GLU A 18 -35.78 -46.26 -34.12
CA GLU A 18 -36.23 -44.87 -34.05
C GLU A 18 -36.25 -44.31 -32.61
N ASP A 19 -36.75 -45.06 -31.62
CA ASP A 19 -36.74 -44.64 -30.21
C ASP A 19 -35.33 -44.51 -29.65
N ASN A 20 -34.43 -45.42 -30.05
CA ASN A 20 -33.01 -45.36 -29.73
C ASN A 20 -32.34 -44.11 -30.34
N LEU A 21 -32.62 -43.80 -31.60
CA LEU A 21 -32.11 -42.60 -32.26
C LEU A 21 -32.66 -41.31 -31.61
N ARG A 22 -33.93 -41.27 -31.21
CA ARG A 22 -34.51 -40.13 -30.47
C ARG A 22 -33.84 -39.93 -29.12
N ARG A 23 -33.58 -41.01 -28.37
CA ARG A 23 -32.86 -40.94 -27.08
C ARG A 23 -31.43 -40.42 -27.27
N GLN A 24 -30.71 -40.93 -28.27
CA GLN A 24 -29.37 -40.46 -28.60
C GLN A 24 -29.35 -39.00 -29.04
N LEU A 25 -30.33 -38.57 -29.84
CA LEU A 25 -30.46 -37.18 -30.27
C LEU A 25 -30.66 -36.26 -29.05
N LEU A 26 -31.58 -36.60 -28.14
CA LEU A 26 -31.80 -35.83 -26.91
C LEU A 26 -30.56 -35.80 -26.01
N GLU A 27 -29.82 -36.90 -25.92
CA GLU A 27 -28.57 -36.95 -25.17
C GLU A 27 -27.51 -36.05 -25.80
N LYS A 28 -27.41 -36.05 -27.13
CA LYS A 28 -26.50 -35.18 -27.89
C LYS A 28 -26.91 -33.71 -27.83
N GLU A 29 -28.20 -33.39 -27.82
CA GLU A 29 -28.69 -32.02 -27.61
C GLU A 29 -28.32 -31.52 -26.21
N ARG A 30 -28.54 -32.33 -25.17
CA ARG A 30 -28.12 -31.99 -23.80
C ARG A 30 -26.60 -31.84 -23.68
N GLU A 31 -25.84 -32.70 -24.34
CA GLU A 31 -24.37 -32.58 -24.40
C GLU A 31 -23.97 -31.29 -25.12
N ASN A 32 -24.64 -30.94 -26.23
CA ASN A 32 -24.41 -29.71 -26.97
C ASN A 32 -24.69 -28.47 -26.12
N ASP A 33 -25.80 -28.46 -25.38
CA ASP A 33 -26.16 -27.37 -24.47
C ASP A 33 -25.12 -27.21 -23.36
N LYS A 34 -24.68 -28.32 -22.74
CA LYS A 34 -23.61 -28.30 -21.73
C LYS A 34 -22.32 -27.71 -22.30
N LEU A 35 -21.90 -28.15 -23.48
CA LEU A 35 -20.70 -27.63 -24.14
C LEU A 35 -20.85 -26.15 -24.48
N ARG A 36 -22.02 -25.69 -24.95
CA ARG A 36 -22.28 -24.26 -25.21
C ARG A 36 -22.18 -23.43 -23.95
N THR A 37 -22.78 -23.88 -22.84
CA THR A 37 -22.65 -23.20 -21.55
C THR A 37 -21.20 -23.15 -21.08
N GLN A 38 -20.45 -24.25 -21.25
CA GLN A 38 -19.03 -24.29 -20.89
C GLN A 38 -18.20 -23.33 -21.75
N VAL A 39 -18.44 -23.27 -23.06
CA VAL A 39 -17.77 -22.33 -23.98
C VAL A 39 -18.07 -20.88 -23.58
N GLN A 40 -19.33 -20.55 -23.29
CA GLN A 40 -19.70 -19.21 -22.83
C GLN A 40 -19.01 -18.86 -21.51
N SER A 41 -18.99 -19.78 -20.55
CA SER A 41 -18.30 -19.57 -19.27
C SER A 41 -16.81 -19.32 -19.46
N LEU A 42 -16.14 -20.11 -20.32
CA LEU A 42 -14.72 -19.94 -20.62
C LEU A 42 -14.44 -18.63 -21.35
N GLN A 43 -15.30 -18.21 -22.28
CA GLN A 43 -15.19 -16.91 -22.95
C GLN A 43 -15.32 -15.76 -21.96
N THR A 44 -16.27 -15.83 -21.02
CA THR A 44 -16.40 -14.83 -19.95
C THR A 44 -15.13 -14.79 -19.10
N GLN A 45 -14.60 -15.93 -18.67
CA GLN A 45 -13.35 -15.99 -17.89
C GLN A 45 -12.16 -15.43 -18.66
N LEU A 46 -12.07 -15.70 -19.97
CA LEU A 46 -10.99 -15.20 -20.81
C LEU A 46 -11.06 -13.68 -20.97
N SER A 47 -12.28 -13.13 -21.12
CA SER A 47 -12.49 -11.68 -21.23
C SER A 47 -12.19 -10.91 -19.93
N GLN A 48 -12.24 -11.59 -18.78
CA GLN A 48 -11.90 -11.00 -17.49
C GLN A 48 -10.39 -11.00 -17.19
N ARG A 49 -9.58 -11.68 -18.00
CA ARG A 49 -8.13 -11.72 -17.77
C ARG A 49 -7.52 -10.37 -18.16
N PRO A 50 -6.77 -9.72 -17.25
CA PRO A 50 -6.01 -8.53 -17.62
C PRO A 50 -4.97 -8.88 -18.69
N PRO A 51 -4.64 -7.93 -19.58
CA PRO A 51 -3.62 -8.12 -20.60
C PRO A 51 -2.26 -8.42 -19.96
N LEU A 52 -1.47 -9.26 -20.62
CA LEU A 52 -0.15 -9.67 -20.13
C LEU A 52 0.78 -8.46 -19.90
N GLU A 53 0.64 -7.42 -20.71
CA GLU A 53 1.41 -6.19 -20.60
C GLU A 53 1.16 -5.48 -19.26
N GLU A 54 -0.09 -5.36 -18.82
CA GLU A 54 -0.44 -4.77 -17.53
C GLU A 54 0.13 -5.59 -16.36
N VAL A 55 0.07 -6.92 -16.44
CA VAL A 55 0.69 -7.80 -15.43
C VAL A 55 2.22 -7.60 -15.38
N GLN A 56 2.87 -7.44 -16.53
CA GLN A 56 4.30 -7.20 -16.60
C GLN A 56 4.69 -5.82 -16.07
N GLU A 57 3.88 -4.79 -16.32
CA GLU A 57 4.07 -3.45 -15.76
C GLU A 57 3.94 -3.46 -14.24
N LEU A 58 2.89 -4.08 -13.71
CA LEU A 58 2.72 -4.26 -12.26
C LEU A 58 3.91 -4.99 -11.63
N GLN A 59 4.45 -6.02 -12.28
CA GLN A 59 5.65 -6.72 -11.80
C GLN A 59 6.92 -5.87 -11.86
N LYS A 60 7.03 -4.93 -12.80
CA LYS A 60 8.15 -3.97 -12.85
C LYS A 60 8.02 -2.94 -11.74
N GLU A 61 6.80 -2.40 -11.54
CA GLU A 61 6.52 -1.44 -10.49
C GLU A 61 6.75 -2.03 -9.10
N TYR A 62 6.28 -3.26 -8.86
CA TYR A 62 6.51 -3.95 -7.60
C TYR A 62 8.00 -4.10 -7.28
N ARG A 63 8.81 -4.56 -8.26
CA ARG A 63 10.27 -4.64 -8.10
C ARG A 63 10.92 -3.27 -7.86
N ASN A 64 10.42 -2.23 -8.50
CA ASN A 64 10.91 -0.87 -8.29
C ASN A 64 10.58 -0.38 -6.86
N LEU A 65 9.38 -0.66 -6.36
CA LEU A 65 8.97 -0.33 -5.00
C LEU A 65 9.78 -1.10 -3.95
N GLU A 66 10.06 -2.38 -4.19
CA GLU A 66 10.94 -3.19 -3.33
C GLU A 66 12.34 -2.55 -3.21
N LEU A 67 12.92 -2.10 -4.33
CA LEU A 67 14.22 -1.44 -4.34
C LEU A 67 14.21 -0.12 -3.54
N ILE A 68 13.15 0.69 -3.69
CA ILE A 68 12.97 1.94 -2.94
C ILE A 68 12.80 1.66 -1.45
N LEU A 69 12.03 0.64 -1.09
CA LEU A 69 11.81 0.24 0.29
C LEU A 69 13.12 -0.17 0.94
N GLU A 70 13.90 -1.04 0.29
CA GLU A 70 15.20 -1.48 0.78
C GLU A 70 16.16 -0.29 0.99
N GLY A 71 16.23 0.62 0.00
CA GLY A 71 17.00 1.85 0.09
C GLY A 71 16.59 2.71 1.29
N THR A 72 15.29 2.89 1.49
CA THR A 72 14.72 3.67 2.60
C THR A 72 15.01 3.04 3.96
N MET A 73 14.87 1.72 4.08
CA MET A 73 15.18 1.01 5.32
C MET A 73 16.65 1.12 5.69
N LYS A 74 17.55 1.00 4.71
CA LYS A 74 18.99 1.15 4.91
C LYS A 74 19.34 2.57 5.36
N GLU A 75 18.72 3.58 4.76
CA GLU A 75 18.95 4.97 5.12
C GLU A 75 18.39 5.30 6.51
N ASN A 76 17.20 4.80 6.85
CA ASN A 76 16.64 4.95 8.19
C ASN A 76 17.57 4.34 9.25
N LYS A 77 18.12 3.15 8.99
CA LYS A 77 19.13 2.54 9.88
C LYS A 77 20.35 3.45 10.08
N ARG A 78 20.90 4.03 9.02
CA ARG A 78 22.03 4.97 9.11
C ARG A 78 21.67 6.21 9.93
N ALA A 79 20.51 6.80 9.69
CA ALA A 79 20.03 7.96 10.45
C ALA A 79 19.87 7.64 11.95
N MET A 80 19.38 6.44 12.28
CA MET A 80 19.28 5.98 13.67
C MET A 80 20.66 5.81 14.32
N ASP A 81 21.63 5.25 13.60
CA ASP A 81 23.01 5.12 14.07
C ASP A 81 23.67 6.49 14.28
N GLU A 82 23.43 7.46 13.40
CA GLU A 82 23.92 8.83 13.52
C GLU A 82 23.28 9.57 14.70
N LEU A 83 21.96 9.42 14.88
CA LEU A 83 21.24 9.97 16.03
C LEU A 83 21.80 9.40 17.35
N GLN A 84 22.10 8.10 17.39
CA GLN A 84 22.68 7.47 18.57
C GLN A 84 24.07 8.03 18.89
N LYS A 85 24.94 8.19 17.88
CA LYS A 85 26.24 8.86 18.05
C LYS A 85 26.10 10.29 18.55
N GLY A 86 25.09 11.02 18.06
CA GLY A 86 24.74 12.36 18.54
C GLY A 86 24.40 12.38 20.02
N LYS A 87 23.51 11.47 20.46
CA LYS A 87 23.12 11.32 21.87
C LYS A 87 24.28 10.93 22.78
N ASP A 88 25.15 10.05 22.32
CA ASP A 88 26.33 9.63 23.09
C ASP A 88 27.30 10.81 23.30
N ARG A 89 27.49 11.61 22.25
CA ARG A 89 28.28 12.85 22.32
C ARG A 89 27.64 13.89 23.23
N GLU A 90 26.34 14.12 23.11
CA GLU A 90 25.57 15.03 23.97
C GLU A 90 25.73 14.63 25.44
N ARG A 91 25.52 13.35 25.77
CA ARG A 91 25.68 12.83 27.12
C ARG A 91 27.10 13.01 27.68
N LEU A 92 28.13 12.93 26.83
CA LEU A 92 29.50 13.19 27.25
C LEU A 92 29.71 14.67 27.59
N LEU A 93 29.19 15.57 26.74
CA LEU A 93 29.26 17.02 26.97
C LEU A 93 28.48 17.43 28.22
N GLU A 94 27.29 16.87 28.45
CA GLU A 94 26.50 17.09 29.66
C GLU A 94 27.29 16.69 30.91
N LYS A 95 28.00 15.55 30.90
CA LYS A 95 28.84 15.12 32.03
C LYS A 95 29.98 16.11 32.31
N GLU A 96 30.65 16.61 31.27
CA GLU A 96 31.72 17.61 31.44
C GLU A 96 31.16 18.95 31.92
N LEU A 97 30.00 19.37 31.44
CA LEU A 97 29.31 20.57 31.93
C LEU A 97 28.93 20.45 33.41
N THR A 98 28.38 19.30 33.82
CA THR A 98 28.12 19.01 35.23
C THR A 98 29.39 19.06 36.07
N LYS A 99 30.51 18.55 35.55
CA LYS A 99 31.80 18.57 36.25
C LYS A 99 32.36 19.98 36.45
N ILE A 100 32.18 20.88 35.47
CA ILE A 100 32.76 22.23 35.49
C ILE A 100 31.82 23.24 36.18
N ALA A 101 30.51 23.15 35.94
CA ALA A 101 29.52 24.14 36.36
C ALA A 101 28.50 23.59 37.39
N GLY A 102 28.64 22.34 37.83
CA GLY A 102 27.75 21.68 38.79
C GLY A 102 26.47 21.12 38.17
N ASP A 103 25.64 20.47 38.98
CA ASP A 103 24.42 19.79 38.51
C ASP A 103 23.40 20.74 37.85
N ASN A 104 23.42 22.02 38.21
CA ASN A 104 22.55 23.07 37.66
C ASN A 104 23.25 23.91 36.58
N TRP A 105 24.14 23.31 35.78
CA TRP A 105 24.92 24.02 34.76
C TRP A 105 24.05 24.83 33.78
N GLN A 106 22.84 24.38 33.46
CA GLN A 106 21.90 25.11 32.61
C GLN A 106 21.48 26.45 33.22
N SER A 107 21.15 26.46 34.52
CA SER A 107 20.77 27.66 35.26
C SER A 107 21.97 28.56 35.54
N ASN A 108 23.13 27.96 35.87
CA ASN A 108 24.36 28.69 36.16
C ASN A 108 24.94 29.38 34.93
N LEU A 109 24.70 28.82 33.73
CA LEU A 109 25.13 29.38 32.45
C LEU A 109 24.01 30.15 31.72
N GLU A 110 22.85 30.33 32.36
CA GLU A 110 21.66 30.99 31.78
C GLU A 110 21.27 30.44 30.40
N ILE A 111 21.48 29.14 30.16
CA ILE A 111 21.19 28.52 28.86
C ILE A 111 19.68 28.29 28.78
N PRO A 112 18.98 28.91 27.81
CA PRO A 112 17.55 28.68 27.63
C PRO A 112 17.33 27.21 27.26
N ALA A 113 16.38 26.54 27.93
CA ALA A 113 15.97 25.19 27.58
C ALA A 113 15.48 25.18 26.13
N MET A 114 16.30 24.66 25.21
CA MET A 114 15.91 24.54 23.82
C MET A 114 14.77 23.51 23.75
N ALA A 115 13.59 23.96 23.35
CA ALA A 115 12.49 23.07 23.00
C ALA A 115 12.98 22.14 21.88
N THR A 116 13.11 20.85 22.19
CA THR A 116 13.48 19.84 21.21
C THR A 116 12.44 19.86 20.08
N PRO A 117 12.82 20.17 18.82
CA PRO A 117 11.85 20.30 17.73
C PRO A 117 11.32 18.94 17.25
N PHE A 118 11.68 17.85 17.92
CA PHE A 118 11.35 16.48 17.55
C PHE A 118 10.86 15.68 18.75
N ALA A 119 9.80 16.17 19.40
CA ALA A 119 8.94 15.28 20.16
C ALA A 119 8.15 14.42 19.14
N PRO A 120 8.36 13.09 19.06
CA PRO A 120 7.36 12.25 18.41
C PRO A 120 6.09 12.46 19.23
N ARG A 121 5.04 13.02 18.60
CA ARG A 121 3.71 13.04 19.20
C ARG A 121 3.34 11.60 19.47
N THR A 122 3.54 11.15 20.71
CA THR A 122 3.08 9.87 21.20
C THR A 122 1.56 9.88 21.05
N ALA A 123 1.05 9.11 20.10
CA ALA A 123 -0.36 8.75 19.97
C ALA A 123 -0.76 7.78 21.10
N ALA A 124 -0.38 8.09 22.33
CA ALA A 124 -0.71 7.35 23.54
C ALA A 124 -1.83 8.10 24.28
N SER A 125 -2.99 8.24 23.65
CA SER A 125 -4.22 8.69 24.30
C SER A 125 -5.47 8.10 23.65
N PHE A 126 -5.43 6.81 23.29
CA PHE A 126 -6.64 6.08 22.87
C PHE A 126 -6.81 4.68 23.46
N PHE A 127 -5.88 4.18 24.27
CA PHE A 127 -6.09 2.95 25.04
C PHE A 127 -6.49 3.27 26.48
N GLN A 128 -7.75 3.68 26.64
CA GLN A 128 -8.46 3.51 27.90
C GLN A 128 -9.46 2.39 27.68
N GLN A 129 -9.01 1.16 27.99
CA GLN A 129 -9.83 -0.04 27.98
C GLN A 129 -10.49 -0.19 29.36
N PRO A 130 -11.82 -0.29 29.46
CA PRO A 130 -12.44 -0.95 30.59
C PRO A 130 -12.60 -2.44 30.29
N ASP A 131 -12.31 -3.25 31.31
CA ASP A 131 -12.53 -4.69 31.37
C ASP A 131 -13.94 -5.12 30.93
N ALA A 132 -14.02 -6.08 30.00
CA ALA A 132 -14.99 -7.19 29.96
C ALA A 132 -14.71 -8.16 28.78
N ALA A 133 -15.00 -9.43 29.01
CA ALA A 133 -14.68 -10.65 28.25
C ALA A 133 -15.26 -10.75 26.80
N PRO A 134 -14.93 -11.81 26.01
CA PRO A 134 -14.80 -11.76 24.55
C PRO A 134 -16.09 -12.06 23.76
N ALA A 135 -16.33 -11.35 22.66
CA ALA A 135 -17.35 -11.72 21.67
C ALA A 135 -17.05 -11.17 20.25
N ALA A 136 -16.91 -12.12 19.31
CA ALA A 136 -17.19 -12.07 17.85
C ALA A 136 -16.59 -10.97 16.92
N PRO A 137 -16.28 -11.31 15.65
CA PRO A 137 -15.57 -10.42 14.73
C PRO A 137 -16.49 -9.31 14.19
N LYS A 138 -16.06 -8.05 14.33
CA LYS A 138 -16.78 -6.87 13.84
C LYS A 138 -16.30 -6.51 12.42
N GLU A 139 -16.97 -7.02 11.40
CA GLU A 139 -16.71 -6.69 9.98
C GLU A 139 -17.12 -5.25 9.59
N GLY A 140 -17.68 -4.45 10.49
CA GLY A 140 -18.04 -3.05 10.24
C GLY A 140 -16.95 -2.00 10.52
N ALA A 141 -15.84 -2.38 11.16
CA ALA A 141 -14.78 -1.43 11.55
C ALA A 141 -13.80 -1.09 10.41
N SER A 142 -13.76 -1.89 9.34
CA SER A 142 -12.74 -1.76 8.28
C SER A 142 -12.99 -0.56 7.35
N ALA A 143 -14.23 -0.27 6.98
CA ALA A 143 -14.54 0.81 6.02
C ALA A 143 -14.23 2.21 6.58
N ALA A 144 -14.55 2.46 7.86
CA ALA A 144 -14.24 3.74 8.51
C ALA A 144 -12.72 3.92 8.73
N GLN A 145 -12.00 2.84 9.02
CA GLN A 145 -10.54 2.86 9.13
C GLN A 145 -9.88 3.13 7.78
N ILE A 146 -10.38 2.51 6.70
CA ILE A 146 -9.90 2.76 5.33
C ILE A 146 -10.09 4.23 4.95
N GLU A 147 -11.25 4.82 5.26
CA GLU A 147 -11.52 6.23 4.95
C GLU A 147 -10.63 7.18 5.76
N GLN A 148 -10.39 6.86 7.04
CA GLN A 148 -9.47 7.63 7.88
C GLN A 148 -8.03 7.58 7.36
N VAL A 149 -7.57 6.41 6.88
CA VAL A 149 -6.25 6.25 6.25
C VAL A 149 -6.17 7.05 4.94
N ARG A 150 -7.22 7.02 4.11
CA ARG A 150 -7.27 7.84 2.88
C ARG A 150 -7.18 9.34 3.16
N LEU A 151 -7.94 9.84 4.13
CA LEU A 151 -7.89 11.24 4.53
C LEU A 151 -6.51 11.63 5.10
N LEU A 152 -5.87 10.72 5.84
CA LEU A 152 -4.51 10.94 6.35
C LEU A 152 -3.49 11.01 5.21
N ILE A 153 -3.55 10.10 4.25
CA ILE A 153 -2.68 10.08 3.06
C ILE A 153 -2.84 11.39 2.28
N LEU A 154 -4.07 11.79 1.97
CA LEU A 154 -4.35 13.03 1.23
C LEU A 154 -3.82 14.27 2.00
N GLY A 155 -4.00 14.30 3.32
CA GLY A 155 -3.47 15.38 4.16
C GLY A 155 -1.94 15.37 4.23
N MET A 156 -1.30 14.20 4.16
CA MET A 156 0.16 14.07 4.10
C MET A 156 0.70 14.53 2.74
N GLU A 157 0.05 14.16 1.65
CA GLU A 157 0.39 14.60 0.29
C GLU A 157 0.32 16.13 0.14
N GLN A 158 -0.74 16.76 0.65
CA GLN A 158 -0.85 18.22 0.65
C GLN A 158 0.27 18.91 1.43
N ARG A 159 0.62 18.39 2.62
CA ARG A 159 1.73 18.94 3.42
C ARG A 159 3.08 18.72 2.77
N MET A 160 3.26 17.59 2.07
CA MET A 160 4.48 17.29 1.33
C MET A 160 4.63 18.24 0.14
N ALA A 161 3.58 18.41 -0.67
CA ALA A 161 3.57 19.34 -1.80
C ALA A 161 3.90 20.79 -1.37
N ALA A 162 3.29 21.27 -0.29
CA ALA A 162 3.58 22.61 0.24
C ALA A 162 5.04 22.78 0.70
N ARG A 163 5.63 21.73 1.31
CA ARG A 163 7.04 21.74 1.70
C ARG A 163 7.96 21.70 0.49
N GLU A 164 7.64 20.90 -0.52
CA GLU A 164 8.41 20.86 -1.77
C GLU A 164 8.42 22.22 -2.46
N GLU A 165 7.28 22.90 -2.53
CA GLU A 165 7.19 24.24 -3.10
C GLU A 165 8.04 25.25 -2.30
N ALA A 166 7.97 25.21 -0.97
CA ALA A 166 8.78 26.06 -0.11
C ALA A 166 10.28 25.81 -0.31
N LEU A 167 10.71 24.56 -0.36
CA LEU A 167 12.11 24.18 -0.60
C LEU A 167 12.58 24.60 -1.99
N LYS A 168 11.75 24.42 -3.03
CA LYS A 168 12.07 24.89 -4.39
C LYS A 168 12.29 26.40 -4.41
N LYS A 169 11.49 27.16 -3.65
CA LYS A 169 11.64 28.62 -3.53
C LYS A 169 12.91 29.01 -2.79
N GLU A 170 13.26 28.32 -1.70
CA GLU A 170 14.51 28.57 -0.97
C GLU A 170 15.74 28.24 -1.80
N ILE A 171 15.73 27.13 -2.54
CA ILE A 171 16.80 26.75 -3.46
C ILE A 171 16.97 27.81 -4.55
N ALA A 172 15.87 28.24 -5.20
CA ALA A 172 15.93 29.28 -6.22
C ALA A 172 16.53 30.59 -5.70
N ARG A 173 16.16 30.99 -4.48
CA ARG A 173 16.73 32.18 -3.83
C ARG A 173 18.22 32.01 -3.52
N ALA A 174 18.62 30.86 -2.97
CA ALA A 174 20.02 30.57 -2.68
C ALA A 174 20.89 30.54 -3.96
N GLU A 175 20.36 30.03 -5.07
CA GLU A 175 21.03 30.05 -6.37
C GLU A 175 21.19 31.46 -6.92
N GLU A 176 20.17 32.32 -6.77
CA GLU A 176 20.23 33.74 -7.17
C GLU A 176 21.25 34.51 -6.33
N GLU A 177 21.22 34.36 -5.01
CA GLU A 177 22.22 34.96 -4.11
C GLU A 177 23.62 34.44 -4.47
N GLY A 178 23.78 33.16 -4.76
CA GLY A 178 25.04 32.56 -5.22
C GLY A 178 25.55 33.13 -6.56
N LYS A 179 24.66 33.45 -7.50
CA LYS A 179 25.03 34.16 -8.75
C LYS A 179 25.49 35.59 -8.45
N ASN A 180 24.76 36.32 -7.61
CA ASN A 180 25.12 37.68 -7.21
C ASN A 180 26.49 37.73 -6.53
N PHE A 181 26.80 36.80 -5.60
CA PHE A 181 28.11 36.72 -4.96
C PHE A 181 29.24 36.40 -5.95
N LYS A 182 28.99 35.52 -6.95
CA LYS A 182 29.97 35.21 -8.01
C LYS A 182 30.23 36.40 -8.93
N GLU A 183 29.21 37.20 -9.22
CA GLU A 183 29.35 38.43 -10.00
C GLU A 183 30.11 39.51 -9.23
N LEU A 184 29.78 39.70 -7.94
CA LEU A 184 30.49 40.62 -7.07
C LEU A 184 31.98 40.22 -6.92
N GLY A 185 32.25 38.92 -6.75
CA GLY A 185 33.62 38.39 -6.74
C GLY A 185 34.38 38.64 -8.04
N ARG A 186 33.72 38.52 -9.21
CA ARG A 186 34.33 38.87 -10.50
C ARG A 186 34.63 40.36 -10.62
N GLN A 187 33.74 41.23 -10.16
CA GLN A 187 33.97 42.68 -10.17
C GLN A 187 35.14 43.08 -9.26
N VAL A 188 35.23 42.50 -8.05
CA VAL A 188 36.35 42.75 -7.12
C VAL A 188 37.69 42.28 -7.70
N MET A 189 37.70 41.13 -8.39
CA MET A 189 38.91 40.61 -9.04
C MET A 189 39.31 41.41 -10.29
N SER A 190 38.36 42.03 -10.97
CA SER A 190 38.62 42.84 -12.16
C SER A 190 38.99 44.30 -11.85
N ALA A 191 38.77 44.75 -10.60
CA ALA A 191 39.09 46.09 -10.12
C ALA A 191 40.49 46.20 -9.46
N LYS A 192 41.29 45.14 -9.52
CA LYS A 192 42.63 45.03 -8.94
C LYS A 192 43.66 44.79 -10.04
#